data_AF-A0A2D8ZXX9-F1
#
_entry.id   AF-A0A2D8ZXX9-F1
#
_cell.length_a   1.000
_cell.length_b   1.000
_cell.length_c   1.000
_cell.angle_alpha   90.00
_cell.angle_beta   90.00
_cell.angle_gamma   90.00
#
_symmetry.space_group_name_H-M   'P 1'
#
loop_
_entity.id
_entity.type
_entity.pdbx_description
1 polymer ?
#
loop_
_entity_poly.entity_id
_entity_poly.type
_entity_poly.pdbx_seq_one_letter_code
_entity_poly.pdbx_strand_id
1 'polypeptide(L)'
;MAEYRLYIDESSDHIYRNLEKLDRHYLGLTGVLIHQAYYNPTVPDGLEELKKRFFTYDPDRPPILVRRQLISKKGAFGVLREVPVNEE
;
A
#
# COMPACT_ATOMS: atom_id res chain seq x y z
N MET A 1 -25.52 -14.87 1.36
CA MET A 1 -25.00 -13.51 1.59
C MET A 1 -23.70 -13.37 0.83
N ALA A 2 -23.47 -12.24 0.17
CA ALA A 2 -22.19 -11.99 -0.49
C ALA A 2 -21.15 -11.57 0.57
N GLU A 3 -20.00 -12.23 0.57
CA GLU A 3 -18.87 -11.91 1.45
C GLU A 3 -17.97 -10.87 0.79
N TYR A 4 -17.55 -9.87 1.56
CA TYR A 4 -16.66 -8.81 1.10
C TYR A 4 -15.50 -8.67 2.07
N ARG A 5 -14.34 -8.34 1.51
CA ARG A 5 -13.17 -7.91 2.27
C ARG A 5 -13.08 -6.39 2.23
N LEU A 6 -13.05 -5.78 3.41
CA LEU A 6 -12.98 -4.33 3.61
C LEU A 6 -11.56 -3.94 4.01
N TYR A 7 -10.99 -2.99 3.27
CA TYR A 7 -9.76 -2.30 3.62
C TYR A 7 -10.09 -0.85 3.90
N ILE A 8 -9.69 -0.34 5.06
CA ILE A 8 -9.87 1.06 5.45
C ILE A 8 -8.50 1.63 5.78
N ASP A 9 -8.24 2.81 5.23
CA ASP A 9 -7.15 3.70 5.59
C ASP A 9 -7.71 4.87 6.40
N GLU A 10 -6.96 5.24 7.44
CA GLU A 10 -7.27 6.34 8.32
C GLU A 10 -6.41 7.55 7.92
N SER A 11 -7.05 8.59 7.39
CA SER A 11 -6.40 9.87 7.16
C SER A 11 -6.76 10.83 8.30
N SER A 12 -5.89 10.92 9.30
CA SER A 12 -5.94 11.93 10.36
C SER A 12 -4.55 12.51 10.60
N ASP A 13 -4.51 13.70 11.19
CA ASP A 13 -3.26 14.25 11.73
C ASP A 13 -3.05 13.64 13.12
N HIS A 14 -1.93 12.95 13.37
CA HIS A 14 -1.64 12.28 14.65
C HIS A 14 -1.39 13.26 15.83
N ILE A 15 -1.86 14.49 15.71
CA ILE A 15 -1.58 15.58 16.64
C ILE A 15 -2.68 15.69 17.68
N TYR A 16 -2.44 15.11 18.86
CA TYR A 16 -3.25 15.29 20.08
C TYR A 16 -3.10 16.70 20.72
N ARG A 17 -2.49 17.67 20.05
CA ARG A 17 -2.33 19.05 20.53
C ARG A 17 -3.47 19.93 20.01
N ASN A 18 -3.93 20.89 20.81
CA ASN A 18 -4.98 21.85 20.45
C ASN A 18 -6.33 21.22 20.03
N LEU A 19 -6.88 20.35 20.88
CA LEU A 19 -8.21 19.73 20.72
C LEU A 19 -9.37 20.74 20.71
N GLU A 20 -9.10 22.01 20.99
CA GLU A 20 -10.06 23.13 20.95
C GLU A 20 -10.55 23.45 19.52
N LYS A 21 -9.82 23.01 18.47
CA LYS A 21 -10.19 23.31 17.08
C LYS A 21 -11.05 22.20 16.48
N LEU A 22 -12.23 22.57 15.98
CA LEU A 22 -13.26 21.66 15.46
C LEU A 22 -12.79 20.81 14.26
N ASP A 23 -11.90 21.35 13.42
CA ASP A 23 -11.33 20.66 12.26
C ASP A 23 -10.45 19.45 12.64
N ARG A 24 -10.05 19.33 13.92
CA ARG A 24 -9.25 18.20 14.44
C ARG A 24 -10.10 17.06 15.03
N HIS A 25 -11.43 17.16 14.98
CA HIS A 25 -12.33 16.13 15.51
C HIS A 25 -12.80 15.14 14.44
N TYR A 26 -12.45 15.37 13.18
CA TYR A 26 -12.91 14.54 12.07
C TYR A 26 -11.86 13.53 11.65
N LEU A 27 -12.33 12.32 11.41
CA LEU A 27 -11.55 11.21 10.91
C LEU A 27 -11.91 10.96 9.46
N GLY A 28 -10.95 11.16 8.56
CA GLY A 28 -11.11 10.73 7.17
C GLY A 28 -10.93 9.23 7.09
N LEU A 29 -11.97 8.51 6.67
CA LEU A 29 -11.89 7.08 6.37
C LEU A 29 -12.01 6.90 4.86
N THR A 30 -10.97 6.36 4.24
CA THR A 30 -10.98 6.01 2.82
C THR A 30 -10.69 4.53 2.69
N GLY A 31 -11.37 3.83 1.79
CA GLY A 31 -11.22 2.39 1.72
C GLY A 31 -11.76 1.77 0.45
N VAL A 32 -11.57 0.46 0.35
CA VAL A 32 -12.08 -0.35 -0.76
C VAL A 32 -12.78 -1.60 -0.21
N LEU A 33 -13.88 -1.96 -0.88
CA LEU A 33 -14.61 -3.20 -0.66
C LEU A 33 -14.38 -4.10 -1.86
N ILE A 34 -13.87 -5.30 -1.62
CA ILE A 34 -13.58 -6.27 -2.67
C ILE A 34 -14.42 -7.51 -2.42
N HIS A 35 -15.16 -7.94 -3.44
CA HIS A 35 -15.97 -9.17 -3.36
C HIS A 35 -15.04 -10.37 -3.11
N GLN A 36 -15.37 -11.20 -2.13
CA GLN A 36 -14.50 -12.30 -1.67
C GLN A 36 -14.19 -13.31 -2.78
N ALA A 37 -15.17 -13.60 -3.65
CA ALA A 37 -14.98 -14.48 -4.80
C ALA A 37 -13.95 -13.97 -5.81
N TYR A 38 -13.71 -12.65 -5.89
CA TYR A 38 -12.65 -12.07 -6.71
C TYR A 38 -11.34 -11.97 -5.93
N TYR A 39 -11.43 -11.58 -4.64
CA TYR A 39 -10.26 -11.37 -3.80
C TYR A 39 -9.40 -12.63 -3.70
N ASN A 40 -9.97 -13.76 -3.26
CA ASN A 40 -9.23 -14.98 -2.94
C ASN A 40 -8.33 -15.49 -4.09
N PRO A 41 -8.82 -15.63 -5.34
CA PRO A 41 -8.00 -16.14 -6.43
C PRO A 41 -7.13 -15.09 -7.15
N THR A 42 -7.35 -13.78 -6.92
CA THR A 42 -6.77 -12.75 -7.80
C THR A 42 -5.83 -11.80 -7.07
N VAL A 43 -6.25 -11.27 -5.91
CA VAL A 43 -5.55 -10.15 -5.28
C VAL A 43 -4.23 -10.58 -4.62
N PRO A 44 -4.17 -11.66 -3.82
CA PRO A 44 -2.91 -12.13 -3.23
C PRO A 44 -1.87 -12.49 -4.29
N ASP A 45 -2.26 -13.29 -5.28
CA ASP A 45 -1.36 -13.78 -6.33
C ASP A 45 -0.89 -12.64 -7.23
N GLY A 46 -1.80 -11.75 -7.64
CA GLY A 46 -1.45 -10.58 -8.44
C GLY A 46 -0.50 -9.62 -7.71
N LEU A 47 -0.68 -9.45 -6.39
CA LEU A 47 0.22 -8.63 -5.58
C LEU A 47 1.61 -9.28 -5.46
N GLU A 48 1.67 -10.60 -5.37
CA GLU A 48 2.94 -11.33 -5.28
C GLU A 48 3.70 -11.32 -6.61
N GLU A 49 3.00 -11.52 -7.73
CA GLU A 49 3.59 -11.42 -9.06
C GLU A 49 4.08 -10.01 -9.37
N LEU A 50 3.39 -8.97 -8.91
CA LEU A 50 3.88 -7.59 -8.98
C LEU A 50 5.23 -7.45 -8.26
N LYS A 51 5.36 -8.02 -7.05
CA LYS A 51 6.63 -7.95 -6.30
C LYS A 51 7.76 -8.67 -7.02
N LYS A 52 7.51 -9.89 -7.50
CA LYS A 52 8.50 -10.70 -8.24
C LYS A 52 8.96 -10.01 -9.51
N ARG A 53 8.04 -9.38 -10.24
CA ARG A 53 8.31 -8.76 -11.53
C ARG A 53 9.12 -7.46 -11.42
N PHE A 54 8.85 -6.65 -10.39
CA PHE A 54 9.34 -5.27 -10.34
C PHE A 54 10.37 -5.00 -9.25
N PHE A 55 10.54 -5.88 -8.25
CA PHE A 55 11.45 -5.65 -7.14
C PHE A 55 12.46 -6.78 -6.99
N THR A 56 13.55 -6.51 -6.28
CA THR A 56 14.46 -7.59 -5.86
C THR A 56 13.69 -8.53 -4.94
N TYR A 57 13.47 -9.76 -5.41
CA TYR A 57 12.62 -10.74 -4.75
C TYR A 57 13.44 -11.87 -4.15
N ASP A 58 13.15 -12.18 -2.89
CA ASP A 58 13.70 -13.31 -2.15
C ASP A 58 12.52 -14.19 -1.70
N PRO A 59 12.45 -15.47 -2.09
CA PRO A 59 11.35 -16.36 -1.71
C PRO A 59 11.29 -16.65 -0.20
N ASP A 60 12.43 -16.62 0.50
CA ASP A 60 12.48 -16.81 1.96
C ASP A 60 12.15 -15.51 2.70
N ARG A 61 12.34 -14.36 2.04
CA ARG A 61 12.12 -13.02 2.59
C ARG A 61 11.45 -12.09 1.58
N PRO A 62 10.19 -12.37 1.18
CA PRO A 62 9.52 -11.59 0.15
C PRO A 62 9.37 -10.13 0.58
N PRO A 63 9.54 -9.17 -0.35
CA PRO A 63 9.53 -7.76 -0.01
C PRO A 63 8.15 -7.30 0.47
N ILE A 64 8.12 -6.62 1.61
CA ILE A 64 6.91 -5.99 2.16
C ILE A 64 6.83 -4.55 1.64
N LEU A 65 5.68 -4.16 1.08
CA LEU A 65 5.45 -2.84 0.49
C LEU A 65 5.31 -1.74 1.56
N VAL A 66 6.42 -1.40 2.21
CA VAL A 66 6.48 -0.33 3.22
C VAL A 66 6.69 1.00 2.50
N ARG A 67 5.71 1.91 2.59
CA ARG A 67 5.72 3.24 1.94
C ARG A 67 7.05 3.97 2.08
N ARG A 68 7.60 4.05 3.30
CA ARG A 68 8.87 4.74 3.57
C ARG A 68 10.04 4.13 2.79
N GLN A 69 10.09 2.80 2.64
CA GLN A 69 11.17 2.13 1.90
C GLN A 69 11.01 2.28 0.39
N LEU A 70 9.78 2.22 -0.11
CA LEU A 70 9.44 2.51 -1.52
C LEU A 70 9.87 3.92 -1.92
N ILE A 71 9.44 4.94 -1.16
CA ILE A 71 9.76 6.35 -1.45
C ILE A 71 11.27 6.60 -1.37
N SER A 72 11.95 6.04 -0.36
CA SER A 72 13.40 6.18 -0.22
C SER A 72 14.20 5.26 -1.14
N LYS A 73 13.52 4.41 -1.93
CA LYS A 73 14.13 3.45 -2.86
C LYS A 73 15.22 2.61 -2.18
N LYS A 74 14.91 2.05 -1.00
CA LYS A 74 15.85 1.25 -0.18
C LYS A 74 15.52 -0.23 -0.21
N GLY A 75 16.53 -1.07 0.04
CA GLY A 75 16.36 -2.54 0.06
C GLY A 75 15.90 -3.05 -1.30
N ALA A 76 14.85 -3.88 -1.30
CA ALA A 76 14.27 -4.46 -2.51
C ALA A 76 13.78 -3.43 -3.55
N PHE A 77 13.54 -2.18 -3.12
CA PHE A 77 13.09 -1.08 -3.97
C PHE A 77 14.23 -0.26 -4.59
N GLY A 78 15.49 -0.69 -4.40
CA GLY A 78 16.66 -0.04 -5.00
C GLY A 78 16.62 0.04 -6.53
N VAL A 79 15.98 -0.94 -7.17
CA VAL A 79 15.74 -1.01 -8.61
C VAL A 79 14.97 0.21 -9.15
N LEU A 80 14.20 0.91 -8.32
CA LEU A 80 13.48 2.13 -8.70
C LEU A 80 14.39 3.37 -8.82
N ARG A 81 15.68 3.25 -8.50
CA ARG A 81 16.68 4.30 -8.75
C ARG A 81 17.11 4.32 -10.21
N GLU A 82 17.06 3.18 -10.87
CA GLU A 82 17.47 3.01 -12.26
C GLU A 82 16.25 3.08 -13.17
N VAL A 83 15.83 4.30 -13.48
CA VAL A 83 14.97 4.54 -14.64
C VAL A 83 15.77 5.44 -15.58
N PRO A 84 16.28 4.93 -16.72
CA PRO A 84 16.52 5.79 -17.85
C PRO A 84 15.15 6.33 -18.24
N VAL A 85 14.93 7.63 -18.02
CA VAL A 85 13.74 8.30 -18.53
C VAL A 85 13.91 8.30 -20.05
N ASN A 86 13.22 7.40 -20.75
CA ASN A 86 12.95 7.61 -22.16
C ASN A 86 11.88 8.70 -22.20
N GLU A 87 12.33 9.94 -22.35
CA GLU A 87 11.49 11.06 -22.77
C GLU A 87 11.15 10.83 -24.24
N GLU A 88 9.90 10.45 -24.52
CA GLU A 88 9.26 10.65 -25.84
C GLU A 88 8.39 11.91 -25.79
#